data_AF-A0A7C7YKS9-F1
#
_entry.id   AF-A0A7C7YKS9-F1
#
_cell.length_a   1.000
_cell.length_b   1.000
_cell.length_c   1.000
_cell.angle_alpha   90.00
_cell.angle_beta   90.00
_cell.angle_gamma   90.00
#
_symmetry.space_group_name_H-M   'P 1'
#
loop_
_entity.id
_entity.type
_entity.pdbx_description
1 polymer ?
#
loop_
_entity_poly.entity_id
_entity_poly.type
_entity_poly.pdbx_seq_one_letter_code
_entity_poly.pdbx_strand_id
1 'polypeptide(L)'
;MSDVAERGDAARRASVRLVIQGLEADTAADLYLGMDSETELRRAQGSYERAIQVDPTNPYAYLALARHHLDGGDATQAVNLIDQSAALFEAEGLRSPEVNVHLIGLRGWSFESRGPSGEGKIYLSRAATLAPNVWGDGSLSAEELR
;
A
#
# COMPACT_ATOMS: atom_id res chain seq x y z
N MET A 1 9.70 -2.45 -15.14
CA MET A 1 8.53 -3.34 -15.18
C MET A 1 8.76 -4.43 -14.16
N SER A 2 7.77 -4.68 -13.33
CA SER A 2 7.86 -5.46 -12.10
C SER A 2 7.01 -6.72 -12.27
N ASP A 3 7.63 -7.89 -12.44
CA ASP A 3 6.87 -9.14 -12.72
C ASP A 3 6.03 -9.67 -11.52
N VAL A 4 5.68 -8.82 -10.55
CA VAL A 4 4.96 -9.19 -9.32
C VAL A 4 3.60 -9.80 -9.63
N ALA A 5 2.86 -9.28 -10.62
CA ALA A 5 1.57 -9.82 -11.05
C ALA A 5 1.65 -11.26 -11.62
N GLU A 6 2.83 -11.70 -12.07
CA GLU A 6 3.05 -13.02 -12.65
C GLU A 6 3.65 -14.03 -11.66
N ARG A 7 4.11 -13.57 -10.48
CA ARG A 7 4.76 -14.41 -9.47
C ARG A 7 3.77 -15.15 -8.58
N GLY A 8 4.22 -16.28 -8.05
CA GLY A 8 3.45 -17.13 -7.12
C GLY A 8 2.46 -18.05 -7.83
N ASP A 9 1.56 -18.66 -7.05
CA ASP A 9 0.53 -19.54 -7.56
C ASP A 9 -0.67 -18.77 -8.15
N ALA A 10 -1.71 -19.49 -8.56
CA ALA A 10 -2.89 -18.86 -9.16
C ALA A 10 -3.64 -17.93 -8.18
N ALA A 11 -3.63 -18.25 -6.88
CA ALA A 11 -4.27 -17.43 -5.86
C ALA A 11 -3.50 -16.13 -5.65
N ARG A 12 -2.17 -16.20 -5.52
CA ARG A 12 -1.29 -15.02 -5.45
C ARG A 12 -1.50 -14.08 -6.63
N ARG A 13 -1.45 -14.61 -7.86
CA ARG A 13 -1.66 -13.78 -9.08
C ARG A 13 -3.06 -13.19 -9.16
N ALA A 14 -4.09 -13.89 -8.66
CA ALA A 14 -5.44 -13.34 -8.59
C ALA A 14 -5.54 -12.24 -7.54
N SER A 15 -4.92 -12.42 -6.37
CA SER A 15 -4.84 -11.43 -5.31
C SER A 15 -4.10 -10.17 -5.76
N VAL A 16 -2.94 -10.29 -6.40
CA VAL A 16 -2.20 -9.11 -6.93
C VAL A 16 -3.02 -8.35 -7.97
N ARG A 17 -3.77 -9.03 -8.85
CA ARG A 17 -4.67 -8.35 -9.79
C ARG A 17 -5.77 -7.56 -9.09
N LEU A 18 -6.30 -8.06 -7.97
CA LEU A 18 -7.27 -7.31 -7.15
C LEU A 18 -6.61 -6.12 -6.46
N VAL A 19 -5.36 -6.24 -6.02
CA VAL A 19 -4.59 -5.09 -5.50
C VAL A 19 -4.43 -4.01 -6.57
N ILE A 20 -4.03 -4.39 -7.79
CA ILE A 20 -3.91 -3.45 -8.93
C ILE A 20 -5.23 -2.73 -9.20
N GLN A 21 -6.35 -3.46 -9.22
CA GLN A 21 -7.68 -2.85 -9.41
C GLN A 21 -8.05 -1.87 -8.30
N GLY A 22 -7.68 -2.18 -7.06
CA GLY A 22 -7.90 -1.26 -5.93
C GLY A 22 -7.05 0.00 -6.05
N LEU A 23 -5.79 -0.14 -6.43
CA LEU A 23 -4.87 0.98 -6.63
C LEU A 23 -5.36 1.92 -7.74
N GLU A 24 -5.84 1.35 -8.85
CA GLU A 24 -6.46 2.11 -9.93
C GLU A 24 -7.72 2.86 -9.47
N ALA A 25 -8.54 2.24 -8.61
CA ALA A 25 -9.72 2.87 -8.05
C ALA A 25 -9.37 4.02 -7.08
N ASP A 26 -8.37 3.87 -6.21
CA ASP A 26 -7.90 4.98 -5.37
C ASP A 26 -7.40 6.15 -6.24
N THR A 27 -6.56 5.89 -7.25
CA THR A 27 -6.10 6.93 -8.17
C THR A 27 -7.26 7.59 -8.91
N ALA A 28 -8.29 6.82 -9.29
CA ALA A 28 -9.48 7.37 -9.90
C ALA A 28 -10.27 8.26 -8.92
N ALA A 29 -10.35 7.86 -7.64
CA ALA A 29 -11.00 8.66 -6.60
C ALA A 29 -10.33 10.04 -6.44
N ASP A 30 -9.00 10.11 -6.52
CA ASP A 30 -8.25 11.38 -6.46
C ASP A 30 -8.55 12.31 -7.64
N LEU A 31 -8.97 11.76 -8.79
CA LEU A 31 -9.31 12.52 -9.99
C LEU A 31 -10.78 12.98 -10.01
N TYR A 32 -11.66 12.28 -9.30
CA TYR A 32 -13.09 12.58 -9.24
C TYR A 32 -13.43 13.48 -8.04
N LEU A 33 -14.60 14.14 -8.10
CA LEU A 33 -15.11 14.95 -6.98
C LEU A 33 -16.50 14.45 -6.56
N GLY A 34 -16.78 14.45 -5.26
CA GLY A 34 -18.12 14.14 -4.72
C GLY A 34 -18.46 12.65 -4.78
N MET A 35 -19.69 12.31 -5.19
CA MET A 35 -20.24 10.94 -5.11
C MET A 35 -19.41 9.90 -5.88
N ASP A 36 -18.77 10.31 -6.98
CA ASP A 36 -17.93 9.42 -7.78
C ASP A 36 -16.65 9.06 -7.03
N SER A 37 -16.04 10.01 -6.30
CA SER A 37 -14.86 9.76 -5.47
C SER A 37 -15.15 8.77 -4.34
N GLU A 38 -16.27 8.91 -3.63
CA GLU A 38 -16.65 7.97 -2.57
C GLU A 38 -16.93 6.56 -3.12
N THR A 39 -17.45 6.47 -4.34
CA THR A 39 -17.74 5.20 -4.98
C THR A 39 -16.46 4.47 -5.36
N GLU A 40 -15.48 5.19 -5.90
CA GLU A 40 -14.17 4.62 -6.20
C GLU A 40 -13.39 4.27 -4.93
N LEU A 41 -13.46 5.07 -3.85
CA LEU A 41 -12.86 4.71 -2.56
C LEU A 41 -13.44 3.40 -2.00
N ARG A 42 -14.77 3.24 -2.03
CA ARG A 42 -15.42 1.98 -1.60
C ARG A 42 -14.99 0.80 -2.47
N ARG A 43 -14.84 1.03 -3.77
CA ARG A 43 -14.38 0.00 -4.72
C ARG A 43 -12.93 -0.39 -4.47
N ALA A 44 -12.06 0.57 -4.14
CA ALA A 44 -10.68 0.32 -3.77
C ALA A 44 -10.60 -0.56 -2.53
N GLN A 45 -11.25 -0.14 -1.44
CA GLN A 45 -11.32 -0.91 -0.20
C GLN A 45 -11.82 -2.35 -0.44
N GLY A 46 -12.95 -2.51 -1.15
CA GLY A 46 -13.51 -3.82 -1.45
C GLY A 46 -12.57 -4.71 -2.28
N SER A 47 -11.78 -4.12 -3.18
CA SER A 47 -10.78 -4.85 -3.97
C SER A 47 -9.64 -5.37 -3.10
N TYR A 48 -9.15 -4.55 -2.15
CA TYR A 48 -8.11 -4.96 -1.21
C TYR A 48 -8.59 -6.05 -0.24
N GLU A 49 -9.79 -5.90 0.31
CA GLU A 49 -10.39 -6.91 1.18
C GLU A 49 -10.58 -8.24 0.45
N ARG A 50 -11.04 -8.20 -0.80
CA ARG A 50 -11.14 -9.37 -1.67
C ARG A 50 -9.77 -9.98 -1.95
N ALA A 51 -8.74 -9.16 -2.18
CA ALA A 51 -7.37 -9.62 -2.41
C ALA A 51 -6.85 -10.42 -1.21
N ILE A 52 -7.10 -9.94 0.01
CA ILE A 52 -6.77 -10.62 1.27
C ILE A 52 -7.57 -11.93 1.41
N GLN A 53 -8.85 -11.95 1.05
CA GLN A 53 -9.65 -13.19 1.09
C GLN A 53 -9.14 -14.26 0.12
N VAL A 54 -8.71 -13.85 -1.07
CA VAL A 54 -8.19 -14.75 -2.10
C VAL A 54 -6.81 -15.29 -1.71
N ASP A 55 -5.94 -14.43 -1.18
CA ASP A 55 -4.64 -14.81 -0.67
C ASP A 55 -4.29 -13.99 0.58
N PRO A 56 -4.48 -14.56 1.78
CA PRO A 56 -4.15 -13.91 3.05
C PRO A 56 -2.64 -13.73 3.28
N THR A 57 -1.81 -14.30 2.41
CA THR A 57 -0.36 -14.17 2.50
C THR A 57 0.19 -13.11 1.57
N ASN A 58 -0.64 -12.47 0.72
CA ASN A 58 -0.18 -11.43 -0.19
C ASN A 58 0.16 -10.14 0.58
N PRO A 59 1.45 -9.77 0.73
CA PRO A 59 1.85 -8.62 1.52
C PRO A 59 1.41 -7.28 0.90
N TYR A 60 1.27 -7.21 -0.43
CA TYR A 60 0.87 -6.00 -1.15
C TYR A 60 -0.59 -5.61 -0.87
N ALA A 61 -1.46 -6.58 -0.58
CA ALA A 61 -2.86 -6.31 -0.28
C ALA A 61 -3.02 -5.54 1.04
N TYR A 62 -2.26 -5.94 2.06
CA TYR A 62 -2.19 -5.23 3.34
C TYR A 62 -1.54 -3.85 3.20
N LEU A 63 -0.47 -3.75 2.40
CA LEU A 63 0.22 -2.48 2.17
C LEU A 63 -0.69 -1.45 1.48
N ALA A 64 -1.41 -1.87 0.44
CA ALA A 64 -2.33 -1.01 -0.30
C ALA A 64 -3.54 -0.60 0.57
N LEU A 65 -4.10 -1.53 1.34
CA LEU A 65 -5.18 -1.22 2.28
C LEU A 65 -4.71 -0.27 3.39
N ALA A 66 -3.48 -0.42 3.88
CA ALA A 66 -2.93 0.51 4.87
C ALA A 66 -2.83 1.94 4.32
N ARG A 67 -2.38 2.09 3.06
CA ARG A 67 -2.35 3.40 2.38
C ARG A 67 -3.75 3.99 2.31
N HIS A 68 -4.72 3.21 1.82
CA HIS A 68 -6.12 3.62 1.73
C HIS A 68 -6.68 4.10 3.08
N HIS A 69 -6.38 3.40 4.19
CA HIS A 69 -6.77 3.85 5.52
C HIS A 69 -6.06 5.14 5.96
N LEU A 70 -4.78 5.35 5.62
CA LEU A 70 -4.08 6.60 5.92
C LEU A 70 -4.70 7.77 5.16
N ASP A 71 -5.02 7.59 3.89
CA ASP A 71 -5.66 8.61 3.05
C ASP A 71 -7.07 8.95 3.59
N GLY A 72 -7.78 7.95 4.14
CA GLY A 72 -9.05 8.13 4.86
C GLY A 72 -8.93 8.66 6.30
N GLY A 73 -7.71 8.90 6.81
CA GLY A 73 -7.46 9.42 8.16
C GLY A 73 -7.50 8.37 9.29
N ASP A 74 -7.66 7.08 8.98
CA ASP A 74 -7.62 5.99 9.96
C ASP A 74 -6.19 5.45 10.15
N ALA A 75 -5.34 6.28 10.76
CA ALA A 75 -3.96 5.92 11.02
C ALA A 75 -3.81 4.74 11.99
N THR A 76 -4.84 4.41 12.78
CA THR A 76 -4.77 3.31 13.75
C THR A 76 -4.88 1.97 13.03
N GLN A 77 -5.85 1.81 12.12
CA GLN A 77 -5.96 0.59 11.32
C GLN A 77 -4.74 0.42 10.40
N ALA A 78 -4.26 1.53 9.83
CA ALA A 78 -3.10 1.50 8.94
C ALA A 78 -1.85 0.90 9.60
N VAL A 79 -1.54 1.21 10.87
CA VAL A 79 -0.36 0.64 11.56
C VAL A 79 -0.43 -0.88 11.58
N ASN A 80 -1.58 -1.44 11.96
CA ASN A 80 -1.73 -2.90 12.06
C ASN A 80 -1.53 -3.57 10.70
N LEU A 81 -2.02 -2.94 9.63
CA LEU A 81 -1.88 -3.43 8.26
C LEU A 81 -0.44 -3.31 7.75
N ILE A 82 0.26 -2.21 8.07
CA ILE A 82 1.70 -2.04 7.78
C ILE A 82 2.51 -3.15 8.45
N ASP A 83 2.22 -3.45 9.72
CA ASP A 83 2.93 -4.46 10.49
C ASP A 83 2.69 -5.86 9.92
N GLN A 84 1.44 -6.16 9.54
CA GLN A 84 1.09 -7.42 8.89
C GLN A 84 1.79 -7.56 7.52
N SER A 85 1.80 -6.49 6.72
CA SER A 85 2.50 -6.48 5.44
C SER A 85 4.00 -6.72 5.61
N ALA A 86 4.64 -6.05 6.56
CA ALA A 86 6.06 -6.22 6.87
C ALA A 86 6.40 -7.66 7.26
N ALA A 87 5.59 -8.29 8.12
CA ALA A 87 5.78 -9.67 8.54
C ALA A 87 5.67 -10.66 7.36
N LEU A 88 4.73 -10.42 6.44
CA LEU A 88 4.56 -11.26 5.25
C LEU A 88 5.72 -11.10 4.25
N PHE A 89 6.18 -9.87 3.99
CA PHE A 89 7.38 -9.66 3.18
C PHE A 89 8.62 -10.34 3.78
N GLU A 90 8.77 -10.28 5.11
CA GLU A 90 9.83 -10.99 5.80
C GLU A 90 9.72 -12.51 5.65
N ALA A 91 8.51 -13.07 5.82
CA ALA A 91 8.27 -14.50 5.67
C ALA A 91 8.56 -15.01 4.25
N GLU A 92 8.36 -14.18 3.23
CA GLU A 92 8.68 -14.48 1.83
C GLU A 92 10.15 -14.20 1.46
N GLY A 93 10.95 -13.67 2.38
CA GLY A 93 12.33 -13.27 2.12
C GLY A 93 12.45 -12.05 1.18
N LEU A 94 11.35 -11.34 0.93
CA LEU A 94 11.27 -10.17 0.05
C LEU A 94 11.72 -8.91 0.79
N ARG A 95 13.02 -8.82 1.07
CA ARG A 95 13.66 -7.65 1.71
C ARG A 95 14.27 -6.70 0.67
N SER A 96 13.52 -6.36 -0.39
CA SER A 96 14.03 -5.47 -1.44
C SER A 96 13.94 -3.99 -1.04
N PRO A 97 14.83 -3.11 -1.54
CA PRO A 97 14.78 -1.67 -1.28
C PRO A 97 13.45 -1.02 -1.70
N GLU A 98 12.87 -1.44 -2.83
CA GLU A 98 11.67 -0.83 -3.43
C GLU A 98 10.42 -1.09 -2.58
N VAL A 99 10.26 -2.30 -2.04
CA VAL A 99 9.16 -2.60 -1.12
C VAL A 99 9.38 -1.97 0.24
N ASN A 100 10.63 -1.99 0.73
CA ASN A 100 10.96 -1.42 2.04
C ASN A 100 10.67 0.08 2.10
N VAL A 101 10.85 0.83 1.00
CA VAL A 101 10.57 2.27 1.04
C VAL A 101 9.10 2.59 1.26
N HIS A 102 8.18 1.79 0.73
CA HIS A 102 6.74 1.97 0.96
C HIS A 102 6.36 1.66 2.40
N LEU A 103 6.88 0.58 2.98
CA LEU A 103 6.68 0.26 4.41
C LEU A 103 7.22 1.38 5.31
N ILE A 104 8.43 1.86 5.05
CA ILE A 104 9.07 2.94 5.81
C ILE A 104 8.25 4.23 5.68
N GLY A 105 7.86 4.58 4.46
CA GLY A 105 7.13 5.81 4.16
C GLY A 105 5.74 5.84 4.79
N LEU A 106 4.94 4.78 4.60
CA LEU A 106 3.61 4.68 5.22
C LEU A 106 3.66 4.64 6.74
N ARG A 107 4.71 4.03 7.33
CA ARG A 107 4.93 4.09 8.78
C ARG A 107 5.24 5.52 9.24
N GLY A 108 6.02 6.27 8.46
CA GLY A 108 6.25 7.70 8.68
C GLY A 108 4.97 8.53 8.62
N TRP A 109 4.14 8.33 7.60
CA TRP A 109 2.83 8.99 7.48
C TRP A 109 1.90 8.64 8.64
N SER A 110 1.85 7.38 9.06
CA SER A 110 1.04 6.98 10.21
C SER A 110 1.43 7.72 11.49
N PHE A 111 2.73 7.94 11.73
CA PHE A 111 3.17 8.76 12.85
C PHE A 111 2.74 10.21 12.73
N GLU A 112 2.93 10.85 11.57
CA GLU A 112 2.51 12.25 11.37
C GLU A 112 0.98 12.43 11.52
N SER A 113 0.18 11.49 11.01
CA SER A 113 -1.28 11.52 11.09
C SER A 113 -1.82 11.36 12.51
N ARG A 114 -1.05 10.76 13.43
CA ARG A 114 -1.39 10.65 14.86
C ARG A 114 -0.90 11.84 15.69
N GLY A 115 -0.15 12.74 15.07
CA GLY A 115 0.41 13.94 15.66
C GLY A 115 1.87 14.17 15.19
N PRO A 116 2.30 15.43 15.00
CA PRO A 116 3.64 15.72 14.55
C PRO A 116 4.66 15.20 15.56
N SER A 117 5.40 14.17 15.17
CA SER A 117 6.46 13.57 15.96
C SER A 117 7.78 13.75 15.21
N GLY A 118 8.90 13.87 15.93
CA GLY A 118 10.20 13.85 15.27
C GLY A 118 10.44 12.54 14.51
N GLU A 119 9.78 11.47 14.92
CA GLU A 119 9.93 10.12 14.38
C GLU A 119 9.33 10.00 12.97
N GLY A 120 8.11 10.49 12.72
CA GLY A 120 7.47 10.41 11.41
C GLY A 120 8.32 11.03 10.30
N LYS A 121 8.85 12.23 10.54
CA LYS A 121 9.79 12.92 9.65
C LYS A 121 11.07 12.11 9.35
N ILE A 122 11.60 11.38 10.33
CA ILE A 122 12.79 10.53 10.13
C ILE A 122 12.46 9.39 9.14
N TYR A 123 11.32 8.71 9.33
CA TYR A 123 10.89 7.66 8.42
C TYR A 123 10.67 8.18 7.00
N LEU A 124 10.00 9.32 6.86
CA LEU A 124 9.74 9.93 5.54
C LEU A 124 11.02 10.37 4.83
N SER A 125 11.93 11.02 5.55
CA SER A 125 13.25 11.38 5.01
C SER A 125 14.04 10.15 4.60
N ARG A 126 13.94 9.06 5.36
CA ARG A 126 14.60 7.79 5.03
C ARG A 126 14.02 7.16 3.77
N ALA A 127 12.69 7.08 3.64
CA ALA A 127 12.05 6.54 2.44
C ALA A 127 12.45 7.33 1.18
N ALA A 128 12.38 8.66 1.25
CA ALA A 128 12.78 9.55 0.16
C ALA A 128 14.27 9.42 -0.21
N THR A 129 15.14 9.11 0.76
CA THR A 129 16.58 8.95 0.51
C THR A 129 16.92 7.59 -0.11
N LEU A 130 16.24 6.53 0.32
CA LEU A 130 16.55 5.15 -0.10
C LEU A 130 16.17 4.87 -1.55
N ALA A 131 15.00 5.36 -1.97
CA ALA A 131 14.54 5.18 -3.35
C ALA A 131 13.72 6.41 -3.77
N PRO A 132 14.38 7.54 -4.10
CA PRO A 132 13.69 8.80 -4.41
C PRO A 132 12.75 8.71 -5.61
N ASN A 133 13.00 7.80 -6.54
CA ASN A 133 12.15 7.59 -7.71
C ASN A 133 10.95 6.67 -7.44
N VAL A 134 11.03 5.83 -6.39
CA VAL A 134 9.99 4.87 -6.01
C VAL A 134 9.06 5.49 -4.97
N TRP A 135 9.62 6.23 -4.00
CA TRP A 135 8.87 6.99 -3.01
C TRP A 135 8.55 8.42 -3.47
N GLY A 136 8.95 8.82 -4.68
CA GLY A 136 8.90 10.23 -5.11
C GLY A 136 7.51 10.86 -5.07
N ASP A 137 6.46 10.07 -5.26
CA ASP A 137 5.06 10.46 -5.16
C ASP A 137 4.43 10.13 -3.78
N GLY A 138 5.17 9.45 -2.91
CA GLY A 138 4.75 9.06 -1.56
C GLY A 138 3.73 7.92 -1.51
N SER A 139 3.48 7.22 -2.63
CA SER A 139 2.38 6.26 -2.71
C SER A 139 2.71 5.02 -3.54
N LEU A 140 2.35 3.85 -3.03
CA LEU A 140 2.35 2.63 -3.83
C LEU A 140 1.33 2.78 -4.97
N SER A 141 1.77 2.59 -6.21
CA SER A 141 0.95 2.71 -7.42
C SER A 141 0.71 1.37 -8.11
N ALA A 142 -0.33 1.31 -8.94
CA ALA A 142 -0.64 0.12 -9.75
C ALA A 142 0.52 -0.28 -10.68
N GLU A 143 1.25 0.69 -11.22
CA GLU A 143 2.35 0.48 -12.16
C GLU A 143 3.52 -0.28 -11.53
N GLU A 144 3.75 -0.12 -10.23
CA GLU A 144 4.82 -0.82 -9.52
C GLU A 144 4.56 -2.33 -9.34
N LEU A 145 3.31 -2.75 -9.55
CA LEU A 145 2.89 -4.15 -9.42
C LEU A 145 2.65 -4.83 -10.79
N ARG A 146 2.76 -4.09 -11.90
CA ARG A 146 2.64 -4.60 -13.27
C ARG A 146 3.97 -5.06 -13.85
#